data_AF-A0A060CE03-F1
#
_entry.id   AF-A0A060CE03-F1
#
_cell.length_a   1.000
_cell.length_b   1.000
_cell.length_c   1.000
_cell.angle_alpha   90.00
_cell.angle_beta   90.00
_cell.angle_gamma   90.00
#
_symmetry.space_group_name_H-M   'P 1'
#
loop_
_entity.id
_entity.type
_entity.pdbx_description
1 polymer ?
#
loop_
_entity_poly.entity_id
_entity_poly.type
_entity_poly.pdbx_seq_one_letter_code
_entity_poly.pdbx_strand_id
1 'polypeptide(L)'
;SGASPSSAPSSDALAALAALAADPKNDVYVISGRSRDDLARWFGAVPNLGLAAEHGFYWRRAPGEPWRTQDPEARFDWKDIVAPILAVYAESTDGSWIEVKESALVWHYADADPDFGSWQAKELLDHLEGVLSNEPVEVVAGHAIVEVKPQGVSKGRIVERCCTT
;
A
#
# COMPACT_ATOMS: atom_id res chain seq x y z
N SER A 1 1.36 15.18 -17.80
CA SER A 1 2.39 14.60 -16.91
C SER A 1 1.99 14.89 -15.47
N GLY A 2 1.12 14.06 -14.89
CA GLY A 2 0.71 14.20 -13.50
C GLY A 2 1.78 13.61 -12.60
N ALA A 3 2.68 14.44 -12.08
CA ALA A 3 3.54 14.03 -10.99
C ALA A 3 2.68 14.08 -9.72
N SER A 4 2.41 12.93 -9.11
CA SER A 4 1.85 12.87 -7.76
C SER A 4 2.71 13.74 -6.82
N PRO A 5 2.12 14.43 -5.83
CA PRO A 5 2.90 15.23 -4.88
C PRO A 5 3.98 14.36 -4.25
N SER A 6 5.22 14.86 -4.18
CA SER A 6 6.33 14.07 -3.62
C SER A 6 6.06 13.83 -2.14
N SER A 7 5.51 12.66 -1.80
CA SER A 7 5.26 12.23 -0.43
C SER A 7 6.53 11.70 0.26
N ALA A 8 7.69 12.17 -0.17
CA ALA A 8 8.97 11.78 0.39
C ALA A 8 9.11 12.34 1.82
N PRO A 9 9.77 11.62 2.74
CA PRO A 9 9.99 12.10 4.09
C PRO A 9 10.93 13.31 4.11
N SER A 10 10.73 14.22 5.07
CA SER A 10 11.64 15.34 5.30
C SER A 10 12.97 14.86 5.90
N SER A 11 14.02 15.68 5.76
CA SER A 11 15.32 15.44 6.40
C SER A 11 15.20 15.25 7.92
N ASP A 12 14.34 16.04 8.55
CA ASP A 12 14.16 16.02 10.00
C ASP A 12 13.48 14.73 10.46
N ALA A 13 12.51 14.23 9.69
CA ALA A 13 11.88 12.95 9.95
C ALA A 13 12.88 11.79 9.81
N LEU A 14 13.73 11.82 8.78
CA LEU A 14 14.79 10.83 8.58
C LEU A 14 15.82 10.86 9.72
N ALA A 15 16.23 12.05 10.15
CA ALA A 15 17.17 12.21 11.26
C ALA A 15 16.58 11.69 12.58
N ALA A 16 15.31 11.99 12.85
CA ALA A 16 14.61 11.48 14.04
C ALA A 16 14.50 9.94 14.03
N LEU A 17 14.13 9.35 12.88
CA LEU A 17 14.08 7.89 12.72
C LEU A 17 15.46 7.25 12.93
N ALA A 18 16.52 7.84 12.36
CA ALA A 18 17.88 7.37 12.55
C ALA A 18 18.32 7.43 14.02
N ALA A 19 18.00 8.51 14.73
CA ALA A 19 18.33 8.65 16.15
C ALA A 19 17.59 7.61 17.00
N LEU A 20 16.31 7.37 16.72
CA LEU A 20 15.52 6.37 17.44
C LEU A 20 16.02 4.95 17.18
N ALA A 21 16.33 4.62 15.92
CA ALA A 21 16.79 3.29 15.51
C ALA A 21 18.26 3.00 15.91
N ALA A 22 19.02 4.04 16.29
CA ALA A 22 20.39 3.87 16.79
C ALA A 22 20.44 3.36 18.24
N ASP A 23 19.39 3.56 19.04
CA ASP A 23 19.32 3.01 20.40
C ASP A 23 18.95 1.52 20.33
N PRO A 24 19.82 0.59 20.79
CA PRO A 24 19.54 -0.84 20.75
C PRO A 24 18.37 -1.28 21.64
N LYS A 25 17.81 -0.39 22.46
CA LYS A 25 16.58 -0.64 23.23
C LYS A 25 15.31 -0.43 22.41
N ASN A 26 15.42 0.12 21.20
CA ASN A 26 14.29 0.45 20.35
C ASN A 26 14.24 -0.46 19.12
N ASP A 27 13.08 -1.07 18.91
CA ASP A 27 12.71 -1.68 17.63
C ASP A 27 11.84 -0.68 16.84
N VAL A 28 12.42 -0.04 15.83
CA VAL A 28 11.74 1.02 15.07
C VAL A 28 11.31 0.50 13.71
N TYR A 29 10.03 0.69 13.37
CA TYR A 29 9.45 0.27 12.09
C TYR A 29 8.65 1.39 11.42
N VAL A 30 8.77 1.51 10.10
CA VAL A 30 7.86 2.28 9.25
C VAL A 30 6.88 1.33 8.57
N ILE A 31 5.59 1.47 8.90
CA ILE A 31 4.51 0.69 8.29
C ILE A 31 3.70 1.57 7.35
N SER A 32 3.69 1.25 6.06
CA SER A 32 3.11 2.09 5.01
C SER A 32 2.30 1.28 4.00
N GLY A 33 1.36 1.94 3.33
CA GLY A 33 0.67 1.40 2.15
C GLY A 33 1.51 1.49 0.87
N ARG A 34 2.69 2.10 0.93
CA ARG A 34 3.60 2.30 -0.20
C ARG A 34 4.31 1.00 -0.59
N SER A 35 4.81 0.95 -1.82
CA SER A 35 5.56 -0.19 -2.36
C SER A 35 6.90 -0.38 -1.63
N ARG A 36 7.50 -1.57 -1.79
CA ARG A 36 8.85 -1.86 -1.27
C ARG A 36 9.89 -0.90 -1.85
N ASP A 37 9.77 -0.58 -3.13
CA ASP A 37 10.69 0.31 -3.83
C ASP A 37 10.64 1.74 -3.31
N ASP A 38 9.44 2.28 -3.07
CA ASP A 38 9.27 3.60 -2.46
C ASP A 38 9.89 3.65 -1.06
N LEU A 39 9.61 2.66 -0.23
CA LEU A 39 10.16 2.61 1.13
C LEU A 39 11.67 2.39 1.13
N ALA A 40 12.18 1.53 0.25
CA ALA A 40 13.62 1.31 0.11
C ALA A 40 14.33 2.58 -0.38
N ARG A 41 13.74 3.31 -1.33
CA ARG A 41 14.27 4.59 -1.83
C ARG A 41 14.31 5.65 -0.74
N TRP A 42 13.25 5.78 0.06
CA TRP A 42 13.13 6.85 1.05
C TRP A 42 13.82 6.56 2.37
N PHE A 43 13.77 5.32 2.84
CA PHE A 43 14.20 4.95 4.19
C PHE A 43 15.33 3.91 4.21
N GLY A 44 15.70 3.35 3.05
CA GLY A 44 16.67 2.25 2.98
C GLY A 44 18.08 2.58 3.47
N ALA A 45 18.42 3.87 3.61
CA ALA A 45 19.69 4.32 4.17
C ALA A 45 19.69 4.44 5.71
N VAL A 46 18.53 4.34 6.37
CA VAL A 46 18.43 4.48 7.83
C VAL A 46 18.81 3.15 8.48
N PRO A 47 19.93 3.07 9.23
CA PRO A 47 20.37 1.82 9.85
C PRO A 47 19.35 1.34 10.88
N ASN A 48 19.26 0.02 11.05
CA ASN A 48 18.37 -0.67 12.01
C ASN A 48 16.87 -0.32 11.89
N LEU A 49 16.45 0.35 10.81
CA LEU A 49 15.05 0.67 10.58
C LEU A 49 14.35 -0.48 9.85
N GLY A 50 13.35 -1.06 10.50
CA GLY A 50 12.45 -2.00 9.89
C GLY A 50 11.45 -1.32 8.96
N LEU A 51 11.12 -1.97 7.85
CA LEU A 51 10.16 -1.45 6.87
C LEU A 51 9.06 -2.48 6.63
N ALA A 52 7.81 -2.02 6.59
CA ALA A 52 6.65 -2.81 6.21
C ALA A 52 5.89 -2.08 5.10
N ALA A 53 5.91 -2.66 3.91
CA ALA A 53 5.31 -2.14 2.68
C ALA A 53 3.94 -2.78 2.43
N GLU A 54 3.13 -2.12 1.61
CA GLU A 54 1.81 -2.60 1.16
C GLU A 54 0.94 -3.06 2.35
N HIS A 55 0.79 -2.17 3.33
CA HIS A 55 0.02 -2.39 4.56
C HIS A 55 0.53 -3.53 5.44
N GLY A 56 1.79 -3.94 5.25
CA GLY A 56 2.43 -5.00 6.00
C GLY A 56 2.49 -6.34 5.27
N PHE A 57 2.00 -6.41 4.02
CA PHE A 57 2.14 -7.63 3.23
C PHE A 57 3.61 -8.01 3.07
N TYR A 58 4.46 -7.02 2.79
CA TYR A 58 5.91 -7.22 2.77
C TYR A 58 6.58 -6.52 3.93
N TRP A 59 7.61 -7.13 4.49
CA TRP A 59 8.38 -6.50 5.56
C TRP A 59 9.83 -6.97 5.62
N ARG A 60 10.71 -6.16 6.22
CA ARG A 60 12.10 -6.51 6.55
C ARG A 60 12.50 -5.84 7.87
N ARG A 61 13.45 -6.42 8.59
CA ARG A 61 13.86 -5.91 9.91
C ARG A 61 14.89 -4.78 9.85
N ALA A 62 15.74 -4.77 8.83
CA ALA A 62 16.77 -3.75 8.67
C ALA A 62 17.18 -3.61 7.20
N PRO A 63 17.90 -2.53 6.83
CA PRO A 63 18.59 -2.46 5.54
C PRO A 63 19.52 -3.66 5.33
N GLY A 64 19.51 -4.22 4.13
CA GLY A 64 20.34 -5.39 3.76
C GLY A 64 19.72 -6.74 4.11
N GLU A 65 18.68 -6.79 4.96
CA GLU A 65 17.91 -8.02 5.17
C GLU A 65 16.92 -8.29 4.03
N PRO A 66 16.64 -9.57 3.72
CA PRO A 66 15.66 -9.92 2.70
C PRO A 66 14.25 -9.51 3.13
N TRP A 67 13.46 -9.07 2.15
CA TRP A 67 12.04 -8.89 2.33
C TRP A 67 11.36 -10.25 2.58
N ARG A 68 10.47 -10.27 3.55
CA ARG A 68 9.56 -11.37 3.89
C ARG A 68 8.16 -10.97 3.49
N THR A 69 7.30 -11.96 3.29
CA THR A 69 5.86 -11.77 3.00
C THR A 69 5.01 -12.32 4.14
N GLN A 70 3.83 -11.74 4.34
CA GLN A 70 2.82 -12.23 5.26
C GLN A 70 2.28 -13.59 4.80
N ASP A 71 2.19 -13.79 3.49
CA ASP A 71 1.68 -14.99 2.84
C ASP A 71 2.58 -15.37 1.64
N PRO A 72 3.45 -16.40 1.78
CA PRO A 72 4.28 -16.92 0.70
C PRO A 72 3.51 -17.67 -0.39
N GLU A 73 2.28 -18.11 -0.11
CA GLU A 73 1.45 -18.88 -1.03
C GLU A 73 0.38 -18.01 -1.71
N ALA A 74 0.35 -16.71 -1.38
CA ALA A 74 -0.57 -15.75 -1.97
C ALA A 74 -0.53 -15.79 -3.50
N ARG A 75 -1.72 -15.93 -4.09
CA ARG A 75 -1.91 -15.87 -5.53
C ARG A 75 -2.51 -14.51 -5.89
N PHE A 76 -2.04 -13.97 -7.01
CA PHE A 76 -2.46 -12.66 -7.50
C PHE A 76 -3.25 -12.75 -8.81
N ASP A 77 -3.75 -13.94 -9.14
CA ASP A 77 -4.53 -14.21 -10.35
C ASP A 77 -5.81 -13.35 -10.41
N TRP A 78 -6.37 -12.98 -9.26
CA TRP A 78 -7.48 -12.04 -9.14
C TRP A 78 -7.19 -10.66 -9.76
N LYS A 79 -5.92 -10.26 -9.88
CA LYS A 79 -5.55 -8.99 -10.51
C LYS A 79 -5.92 -8.96 -11.99
N ASP A 80 -5.95 -10.12 -12.66
CA ASP A 80 -6.37 -10.23 -14.07
C ASP A 80 -7.88 -9.99 -14.23
N ILE A 81 -8.67 -10.21 -13.17
CA ILE A 81 -10.11 -9.89 -13.12
C ILE A 81 -10.30 -8.39 -12.81
N VAL A 82 -9.54 -7.86 -11.86
CA VAL A 82 -9.71 -6.50 -11.33
C VAL A 82 -9.16 -5.43 -12.28
N ALA A 83 -8.00 -5.65 -12.90
CA ALA A 83 -7.34 -4.63 -13.71
C ALA A 83 -8.21 -4.12 -14.88
N PRO A 84 -8.91 -4.98 -15.65
CA PRO A 84 -9.85 -4.50 -16.68
C PRO A 84 -11.01 -3.68 -16.12
N ILE A 85 -11.53 -4.04 -14.94
CA ILE A 85 -12.60 -3.27 -14.28
C ILE A 85 -12.07 -1.88 -13.92
N LEU A 86 -10.93 -1.80 -13.25
CA LEU A 86 -10.32 -0.50 -12.91
C LEU A 86 -10.04 0.35 -14.15
N ALA A 87 -9.63 -0.26 -15.26
CA ALA A 87 -9.38 0.45 -16.51
C ALA A 87 -10.63 1.17 -17.04
N VAL A 88 -11.80 0.54 -16.97
CA VAL A 88 -13.07 1.16 -17.37
C VAL A 88 -13.36 2.41 -16.52
N TYR A 89 -13.20 2.32 -15.20
CA TYR A 89 -13.44 3.47 -14.32
C TYR A 89 -12.38 4.56 -14.48
N ALA A 90 -11.14 4.19 -14.80
CA ALA A 90 -10.08 5.14 -15.12
C ALA A 90 -10.36 5.91 -16.42
N GLU A 91 -10.84 5.22 -17.45
CA GLU A 91 -11.23 5.83 -18.73
C GLU A 91 -12.49 6.70 -18.62
N SER A 92 -13.42 6.34 -17.74
CA SER A 92 -14.69 7.06 -17.57
C SER A 92 -14.65 8.18 -16.52
N THR A 93 -13.50 8.39 -15.86
CA THR A 93 -13.37 9.36 -14.76
C THR A 93 -12.11 10.19 -14.95
N ASP A 94 -12.27 11.37 -15.55
CA ASP A 94 -11.16 12.31 -15.76
C ASP A 94 -10.45 12.66 -14.45
N GLY A 95 -9.12 12.64 -14.46
CA GLY A 95 -8.29 12.87 -13.28
C GLY A 95 -8.05 11.64 -12.41
N SER A 96 -8.71 10.51 -12.70
CA SER A 96 -8.41 9.24 -12.03
C SER A 96 -7.30 8.45 -12.71
N TRP A 97 -6.67 7.52 -11.98
CA TRP A 97 -5.61 6.65 -12.49
C TRP A 97 -5.43 5.38 -11.64
N ILE A 98 -4.68 4.42 -12.16
CA ILE A 98 -4.46 3.11 -11.51
C ILE A 98 -3.00 2.98 -11.06
N GLU A 99 -2.81 2.66 -9.78
CA GLU A 99 -1.53 2.23 -9.21
C GLU A 99 -1.47 0.71 -9.18
N VAL A 100 -0.51 0.12 -9.89
CA VAL A 100 -0.23 -1.31 -9.83
C VAL A 100 0.89 -1.55 -8.81
N LYS A 101 0.54 -2.14 -7.67
CA LYS A 101 1.51 -2.60 -6.66
C LYS A 101 1.80 -4.08 -6.85
N GLU A 102 2.68 -4.66 -6.04
CA GLU A 102 2.97 -6.10 -6.16
C GLU A 102 1.77 -6.92 -5.68
N SER A 103 1.31 -6.68 -4.46
CA SER A 103 0.20 -7.41 -3.84
C SER A 103 -1.16 -6.74 -3.98
N ALA A 104 -1.23 -5.50 -4.47
CA ALA A 104 -2.48 -4.74 -4.51
C ALA A 104 -2.67 -4.01 -5.85
N LEU A 105 -3.92 -3.59 -6.11
CA LEU A 105 -4.29 -2.63 -7.15
C LEU A 105 -5.04 -1.48 -6.49
N VAL A 106 -4.72 -0.25 -6.87
CA VAL A 106 -5.37 0.94 -6.31
C VAL A 106 -5.87 1.83 -7.43
N TRP A 107 -7.13 2.22 -7.36
CA TRP A 107 -7.69 3.27 -8.19
C TRP A 107 -7.71 4.57 -7.39
N HIS A 108 -7.07 5.60 -7.92
CA HIS A 108 -6.96 6.93 -7.33
C HIS A 108 -7.86 7.89 -8.05
N TYR A 109 -8.57 8.74 -7.31
CA TYR A 109 -9.49 9.74 -7.86
C TYR A 109 -9.35 11.11 -7.20
N ALA A 110 -8.21 11.39 -6.56
CA ALA A 110 -7.98 12.64 -5.84
C ALA A 110 -7.97 13.87 -6.74
N ASP A 111 -7.58 13.71 -8.02
CA ASP A 111 -7.54 14.78 -9.01
C ASP A 111 -8.81 14.81 -9.90
N ALA A 112 -9.79 13.94 -9.62
CA ALA A 112 -11.09 13.97 -10.28
C ALA A 112 -12.00 15.04 -9.65
N ASP A 113 -13.11 15.36 -10.32
CA ASP A 113 -14.18 16.15 -9.70
C ASP A 113 -14.61 15.47 -8.37
N PRO A 114 -14.68 16.20 -7.24
CA PRO A 114 -14.91 15.58 -5.93
C PRO A 114 -16.22 14.80 -5.82
N ASP A 115 -17.30 15.32 -6.42
CA ASP A 115 -18.62 14.70 -6.34
C ASP A 115 -18.70 13.52 -7.29
N PHE A 116 -18.25 13.69 -8.54
CA PHE A 116 -18.25 12.63 -9.54
C PHE A 116 -17.28 11.49 -9.19
N GLY A 117 -16.05 11.81 -8.76
CA GLY A 117 -15.06 10.83 -8.33
C GLY A 117 -15.53 10.03 -7.12
N SER A 118 -16.17 10.68 -6.14
CA SER A 118 -16.76 9.99 -4.99
C SER A 118 -17.95 9.12 -5.37
N TRP A 119 -18.73 9.52 -6.38
CA TRP A 119 -19.83 8.70 -6.91
C TRP A 119 -19.28 7.46 -7.64
N GLN A 120 -18.32 7.64 -8.55
CA GLN A 120 -17.63 6.57 -9.26
C GLN A 120 -16.94 5.59 -8.29
N ALA A 121 -16.35 6.08 -7.20
CA ALA A 121 -15.73 5.24 -6.17
C ALA A 121 -16.73 4.27 -5.50
N LYS A 122 -17.97 4.72 -5.26
CA LYS A 122 -19.02 3.88 -4.67
C LYS A 122 -19.48 2.81 -5.65
N GLU A 123 -19.73 3.19 -6.91
CA GLU A 123 -20.10 2.25 -7.96
C GLU A 123 -19.00 1.20 -8.19
N LEU A 124 -17.73 1.63 -8.16
CA LEU A 124 -16.58 0.73 -8.29
C LEU A 124 -16.48 -0.24 -7.11
N LEU A 125 -16.66 0.26 -5.89
CA LEU A 125 -16.64 -0.56 -4.68
C LEU A 125 -17.71 -1.66 -4.75
N ASP A 126 -18.97 -1.29 -5.01
CA ASP A 126 -20.09 -2.24 -5.09
C ASP A 126 -19.87 -3.27 -6.21
N HIS A 127 -19.36 -2.84 -7.36
CA HIS A 127 -19.06 -3.74 -8.48
C HIS A 127 -17.96 -4.75 -8.12
N LEU A 128 -16.85 -4.29 -7.53
CA LEU A 128 -15.75 -5.18 -7.15
C LEU A 128 -16.14 -6.12 -6.02
N GLU A 129 -16.91 -5.68 -5.02
CA GLU A 129 -17.40 -6.55 -3.95
C GLU A 129 -18.29 -7.68 -4.48
N GLY A 130 -19.13 -7.39 -5.49
CA GLY A 130 -19.92 -8.41 -6.17
C GLY A 130 -19.06 -9.43 -6.92
N VAL A 131 -18.13 -8.95 -7.75
CA VAL A 131 -17.28 -9.79 -8.61
C VAL A 131 -16.30 -10.64 -7.80
N LEU A 132 -15.74 -10.09 -6.72
CA LEU A 132 -14.67 -10.70 -5.92
C LEU A 132 -15.19 -11.44 -4.68
N SER A 133 -16.50 -11.64 -4.56
CA SER A 133 -17.14 -12.27 -3.39
C SER A 133 -16.60 -13.65 -3.01
N ASN A 134 -15.97 -14.39 -3.94
CA ASN A 134 -15.37 -15.70 -3.71
C ASN A 134 -13.83 -15.71 -3.76
N GLU A 135 -13.20 -14.57 -3.97
CA GLU A 135 -11.75 -14.44 -4.03
C GLU A 135 -11.17 -14.11 -2.64
N PRO A 136 -9.93 -14.51 -2.31
CA PRO A 136 -9.30 -14.27 -1.02
C PRO A 136 -8.78 -12.82 -0.88
N VAL A 137 -9.58 -11.85 -1.31
CA VAL A 137 -9.24 -10.42 -1.35
C VAL A 137 -10.28 -9.58 -0.61
N GLU A 138 -9.88 -8.37 -0.26
CA GLU A 138 -10.73 -7.32 0.31
C GLU A 138 -10.68 -6.09 -0.58
N VAL A 139 -11.85 -5.46 -0.78
CA VAL A 139 -12.00 -4.17 -1.45
C VAL A 139 -12.17 -3.11 -0.36
N VAL A 140 -11.34 -2.07 -0.40
CA VAL A 140 -11.25 -1.08 0.66
C VAL A 140 -11.34 0.32 0.07
N ALA A 141 -12.36 1.07 0.47
CA ALA A 141 -12.42 2.50 0.22
C ALA A 141 -11.52 3.27 1.20
N GLY A 142 -10.72 4.19 0.69
CA GLY A 142 -9.84 5.07 1.45
C GLY A 142 -10.03 6.54 1.10
N HIS A 143 -9.12 7.40 1.56
CA HIS A 143 -9.16 8.81 1.19
C HIS A 143 -8.82 8.99 -0.29
N ALA A 144 -9.84 9.27 -1.10
CA ALA A 144 -9.72 9.44 -2.55
C ALA A 144 -9.14 8.22 -3.30
N ILE A 145 -9.34 7.02 -2.76
CA ILE A 145 -8.89 5.76 -3.36
C ILE A 145 -9.90 4.62 -3.17
N VAL A 146 -9.85 3.64 -4.08
CA VAL A 146 -10.38 2.28 -3.89
C VAL A 146 -9.22 1.30 -4.07
N GLU A 147 -8.95 0.47 -3.07
CA GLU A 147 -7.84 -0.50 -3.06
C GLU A 147 -8.39 -1.92 -3.02
N VAL A 148 -7.84 -2.81 -3.86
CA VAL A 148 -8.02 -4.25 -3.77
C VAL A 148 -6.72 -4.90 -3.31
N LYS A 149 -6.78 -5.72 -2.26
CA LYS A 149 -5.61 -6.40 -1.69
C LYS A 149 -5.98 -7.74 -1.04
N PRO A 150 -5.01 -8.60 -0.69
CA PRO A 150 -5.29 -9.87 -0.04
C PRO A 150 -5.95 -9.68 1.33
N GLN A 151 -6.84 -10.60 1.69
CA GLN A 151 -7.53 -10.54 2.98
C GLN A 151 -6.56 -10.60 4.16
N GLY A 152 -6.90 -9.86 5.21
CA GLY A 152 -6.17 -9.95 6.47
C GLY A 152 -4.80 -9.26 6.47
N VAL A 153 -4.51 -8.48 5.43
CA VAL A 153 -3.35 -7.58 5.35
C VAL A 153 -3.74 -6.23 5.93
N SER A 154 -3.22 -5.91 7.11
CA SER A 154 -3.47 -4.61 7.72
C SER A 154 -2.30 -4.15 8.58
N LYS A 155 -2.18 -2.83 8.73
CA LYS A 155 -1.14 -2.20 9.56
C LYS A 155 -1.17 -2.70 11.01
N GLY A 156 -2.34 -3.08 11.54
CA GLY A 156 -2.47 -3.59 12.90
C GLY A 156 -1.93 -5.01 13.06
N ARG A 157 -2.06 -5.86 12.02
CA ARG A 157 -1.64 -7.26 12.07
C ARG A 157 -0.13 -7.46 11.91
N ILE A 158 0.55 -6.54 11.23
CA ILE A 158 2.02 -6.65 11.07
C ILE A 158 2.77 -6.32 12.37
N VAL A 159 2.18 -5.51 13.26
CA VAL A 159 2.77 -5.16 14.56
C VAL A 159 3.07 -6.40 15.37
N GLU A 160 2.16 -7.38 15.40
CA GLU A 160 2.38 -8.64 16.12
C GLU A 160 3.60 -9.38 15.59
N ARG A 161 3.90 -9.33 14.28
CA ARG A 161 5.03 -10.06 13.67
C ARG A 161 6.35 -9.30 13.71
N CYS A 162 6.30 -7.96 13.70
CA CYS A 162 7.47 -7.11 13.83
C CYS A 162 7.94 -6.98 15.28
N CYS A 163 7.03 -7.08 16.26
CA CYS A 163 7.29 -6.84 17.68
C CYS A 163 7.24 -8.09 18.56
N THR A 164 6.93 -9.28 18.04
CA THR A 164 7.17 -10.52 18.80
C THR A 164 8.62 -10.94 18.67
N THR A 165 9.33 -10.79 19.78
CA THR A 165 10.67 -11.33 20.05
C THR A 165 10.57 -12.75 20.60
#